data_AF-A0A060C368-F1
#
_entry.id   AF-A0A060C368-F1
#
_cell.length_a   1.000
_cell.length_b   1.000
_cell.length_c   1.000
_cell.angle_alpha   90.00
_cell.angle_beta   90.00
_cell.angle_gamma   90.00
#
_symmetry.space_group_name_H-M   'P 1'
#
loop_
_entity.id
_entity.type
_entity.pdbx_description
1 polymer ?
#
loop_
_entity_poly.entity_id
_entity_poly.type
_entity_poly.pdbx_seq_one_letter_code
_entity_poly.pdbx_strand_id
1 'polypeptide(L)'
;MQLMPATASEMGVADAFDADDNIQGGARYLGMLLRTFDGDERLAAAAYDAGPQAVLRYRGVPPYAETEVYVRRVGELRKRYGRVLHPRWPSAARVDEGR
;
A
#
# COMPACT_ATOMS: atom_id res chain seq x y z
N MET A 1 0.95 -8.65 7.52
CA MET A 1 -0.25 -8.30 6.74
C MET A 1 -0.41 -9.34 5.62
N GLN A 2 -0.85 -10.56 5.93
CA GLN A 2 -0.85 -11.72 5.00
C GLN A 2 0.49 -11.93 4.25
N LEU A 3 1.60 -11.88 4.98
CA LEU A 3 2.91 -12.10 4.38
C LEU A 3 3.10 -13.57 4.03
N MET A 4 3.70 -13.85 2.88
CA MET A 4 4.19 -15.19 2.57
C MET A 4 5.26 -15.60 3.59
N PRO A 5 5.35 -16.89 4.01
CA PRO A 5 6.25 -17.31 5.09
C PRO A 5 7.72 -16.90 4.89
N ALA A 6 8.23 -16.97 3.66
CA ALA A 6 9.58 -16.52 3.35
C ALA A 6 9.75 -15.01 3.56
N THR A 7 8.81 -14.21 3.06
CA THR A 7 8.78 -12.76 3.26
C THR A 7 8.62 -12.39 4.72
N ALA A 8 7.80 -13.11 5.49
CA ALA A 8 7.63 -12.90 6.92
C ALA A 8 8.98 -13.05 7.65
N SER A 9 9.72 -14.13 7.36
CA SER A 9 11.05 -14.37 7.90
C SER A 9 12.04 -13.26 7.51
N GLU A 10 12.12 -12.90 6.23
CA GLU A 10 13.00 -11.82 5.75
C GLU A 10 12.67 -10.47 6.39
N MET A 11 11.39 -10.22 6.68
CA MET A 11 10.92 -8.99 7.30
C MET A 11 10.94 -9.04 8.83
N GLY A 12 11.52 -10.08 9.43
CA GLY A 12 11.67 -10.20 10.88
C GLY A 12 10.36 -10.38 11.62
N VAL A 13 9.39 -11.08 11.03
CA VAL A 13 8.14 -11.49 11.67
C VAL A 13 8.32 -12.87 12.30
N ALA A 14 8.30 -12.91 13.62
CA ALA A 14 8.34 -14.12 14.44
C ALA A 14 6.96 -14.79 14.55
N ASP A 15 5.89 -14.01 14.69
CA ASP A 15 4.52 -14.50 14.73
C ASP A 15 3.61 -13.70 13.79
N ALA A 16 3.14 -14.33 12.72
CA ALA A 16 2.25 -13.70 11.75
C ALA A 16 0.82 -13.50 12.27
N PHE A 17 0.45 -14.13 13.38
CA PHE A 17 -0.83 -13.96 14.06
C PHE A 17 -0.79 -12.87 15.14
N ASP A 18 0.39 -12.47 15.60
CA ASP A 18 0.56 -11.27 16.42
C ASP A 18 0.37 -10.03 15.55
N ALA A 19 -0.53 -9.13 15.98
CA ALA A 19 -0.91 -7.99 15.17
C ALA A 19 0.24 -6.99 14.97
N ASP A 20 1.01 -6.72 16.03
CA ASP A 20 2.08 -5.74 15.98
C ASP A 20 3.21 -6.24 15.08
N ASP A 21 3.61 -7.49 15.24
CA ASP A 21 4.65 -8.09 14.41
C ASP A 21 4.22 -8.18 12.94
N ASN A 22 2.98 -8.59 12.70
CA ASN A 22 2.40 -8.69 11.37
C ASN A 22 2.29 -7.33 10.65
N ILE A 23 1.97 -6.26 11.36
CA ILE A 23 1.88 -4.90 10.82
C ILE A 23 3.29 -4.35 10.57
N GLN A 24 4.20 -4.50 11.52
CA GLN A 24 5.57 -3.98 11.39
C GLN A 24 6.32 -4.65 10.22
N GLY A 25 6.25 -5.98 10.10
CA GLY A 25 6.83 -6.70 8.96
C GLY A 25 6.17 -6.34 7.64
N GLY A 26 4.83 -6.19 7.63
CA GLY A 26 4.10 -5.79 6.43
C GLY A 26 4.45 -4.38 5.96
N ALA A 27 4.61 -3.43 6.88
CA ALA A 27 5.03 -2.07 6.59
C ALA A 27 6.49 -2.02 6.07
N ARG A 28 7.40 -2.83 6.64
CA ARG A 28 8.77 -2.99 6.13
C ARG A 28 8.77 -3.49 4.69
N TYR A 29 7.99 -4.53 4.40
CA TYR A 29 7.89 -5.10 3.06
C TYR A 29 7.32 -4.09 2.05
N LEU A 30 6.21 -3.44 2.40
CA LEU A 30 5.60 -2.42 1.56
C LEU A 30 6.57 -1.26 1.30
N GLY A 31 7.30 -0.79 2.33
CA GLY A 31 8.31 0.24 2.20
C GLY A 31 9.48 -0.16 1.27
N MET A 32 9.89 -1.43 1.30
CA MET A 32 10.86 -1.96 0.35
C MET A 32 10.32 -1.91 -1.08
N LEU A 33 9.09 -2.41 -1.31
CA LEU A 33 8.47 -2.39 -2.65
C LEU A 33 8.30 -0.98 -3.20
N LEU A 34 7.87 -0.03 -2.36
CA LEU A 34 7.77 1.37 -2.76
C LEU A 34 9.12 1.94 -3.21
N ARG A 35 10.22 1.60 -2.53
CA ARG A 35 11.57 1.99 -2.99
C ARG A 35 11.97 1.30 -4.29
N THR A 36 11.64 0.03 -4.44
CA THR A 36 11.94 -0.75 -5.66
C THR A 36 11.23 -0.20 -6.91
N PHE A 37 10.04 0.37 -6.74
CA PHE A 37 9.23 0.90 -7.84
C PHE A 37 9.11 2.44 -7.82
N ASP A 38 10.15 3.13 -7.33
CA ASP A 38 10.26 4.60 -7.37
C ASP A 38 9.04 5.37 -6.81
N GLY A 39 8.41 4.81 -5.78
CA GLY A 39 7.22 5.37 -5.15
C GLY A 39 5.91 5.14 -5.91
N ASP A 40 5.91 4.37 -7.01
CA ASP A 40 4.70 3.98 -7.71
C ASP A 40 3.88 2.99 -6.85
N GLU A 41 2.89 3.55 -6.14
CA GLU A 41 1.98 2.79 -5.27
C GLU A 41 1.20 1.70 -6.03
N ARG A 42 0.94 1.88 -7.33
CA ARG A 42 0.21 0.90 -8.15
C ARG A 42 1.09 -0.31 -8.42
N LEU A 43 2.36 -0.09 -8.77
CA LEU A 43 3.33 -1.18 -8.98
C LEU A 43 3.71 -1.85 -7.66
N ALA A 44 3.85 -1.09 -6.58
CA ALA A 44 4.10 -1.65 -5.24
C ALA A 44 2.94 -2.52 -4.76
N ALA A 45 1.69 -2.11 -4.96
CA ALA A 45 0.51 -2.93 -4.65
C ALA A 45 0.47 -4.22 -5.49
N ALA A 46 0.78 -4.13 -6.79
CA ALA A 46 0.86 -5.30 -7.66
C ALA A 46 1.97 -6.27 -7.22
N ALA A 47 3.13 -5.75 -6.82
CA ALA A 47 4.26 -6.55 -6.36
C ALA A 47 4.02 -7.16 -4.96
N TYR A 48 3.20 -6.53 -4.14
CA TYR A 48 2.81 -7.09 -2.85
C TYR A 48 1.97 -8.37 -3.03
N ASP A 49 1.08 -8.36 -4.02
CA ASP A 49 0.18 -9.47 -4.35
C ASP A 49 0.85 -10.57 -5.21
N ALA A 50 1.42 -10.18 -6.36
CA ALA A 50 1.98 -11.10 -7.36
C ALA A 50 3.48 -11.35 -7.23
N GLY A 51 4.15 -10.65 -6.32
CA GLY A 51 5.60 -10.65 -6.17
C GLY A 51 6.31 -9.65 -7.12
N PRO A 52 7.46 -9.07 -6.71
CA PRO A 52 8.17 -8.05 -7.48
C PRO A 52 8.73 -8.58 -8.80
N GLN A 53 9.11 -9.86 -8.86
CA GLN A 53 9.63 -10.48 -10.08
C GLN A 53 8.58 -10.53 -11.21
N ALA A 54 7.31 -10.76 -10.87
CA ALA A 54 6.23 -10.72 -11.86
C ALA A 54 6.09 -9.30 -12.44
N VAL A 55 6.06 -8.27 -11.58
CA VAL A 55 5.95 -6.87 -12.02
C VAL A 55 7.12 -6.45 -12.91
N LEU A 56 8.35 -6.86 -12.55
CA LEU A 56 9.55 -6.62 -13.37
C LEU A 56 9.47 -7.31 -14.73
N ARG A 57 9.04 -8.58 -14.76
CA ARG A 57 8.89 -9.36 -15.99
C ARG A 57 7.88 -8.75 -16.96
N TYR A 58 6.73 -8.31 -16.43
CA TYR A 58 5.67 -7.70 -17.24
C TYR A 58 5.86 -6.21 -17.47
N ARG A 59 6.86 -5.58 -16.84
CA ARG A 59 7.11 -4.13 -16.87
C ARG A 59 5.87 -3.32 -16.49
N GLY A 60 5.13 -3.81 -15.51
CA GLY A 60 3.84 -3.27 -15.13
C GLY A 60 3.03 -4.24 -14.28
N VAL A 61 1.76 -3.93 -14.07
CA VAL A 61 0.83 -4.85 -13.40
C VAL A 61 0.70 -6.11 -14.26
N PRO A 62 0.99 -7.32 -13.73
CA PRO A 62 0.85 -8.54 -14.50
C PRO A 62 -0.63 -8.78 -14.84
N PRO A 63 -0.94 -9.41 -15.99
CA PRO A 63 -2.31 -9.67 -16.44
C PRO A 63 -2.94 -10.87 -15.69
N TYR A 64 -2.83 -10.85 -14.36
CA TYR A 64 -3.48 -11.80 -13.47
C TYR A 64 -4.76 -11.14 -12.97
N ALA A 65 -5.91 -11.76 -13.25
CA ALA A 65 -7.22 -11.17 -12.94
C ALA A 65 -7.35 -10.80 -11.44
N GLU A 66 -6.77 -11.62 -10.56
CA GLU A 66 -6.72 -11.33 -9.11
C GLU A 66 -5.91 -10.08 -8.81
N THR A 67 -4.69 -9.96 -9.34
CA THR A 67 -3.80 -8.82 -9.11
C THR A 67 -4.38 -7.51 -9.64
N GLU A 68 -5.02 -7.53 -10.81
CA GLU A 68 -5.70 -6.34 -11.35
C GLU A 68 -6.83 -5.86 -10.42
N VAL A 69 -7.60 -6.81 -9.88
CA VAL A 69 -8.67 -6.52 -8.90
C VAL A 69 -8.07 -6.03 -7.57
N TYR A 70 -6.99 -6.65 -7.10
CA TYR A 70 -6.28 -6.28 -5.88
C TYR A 70 -5.80 -4.83 -5.95
N VAL A 71 -5.07 -4.48 -7.01
CA VAL A 71 -4.53 -3.13 -7.24
C VAL A 71 -5.65 -2.09 -7.27
N ARG A 72 -6.77 -2.39 -7.95
CA ARG A 72 -7.94 -1.49 -7.98
C ARG A 72 -8.49 -1.25 -6.58
N ARG A 73 -8.72 -2.31 -5.81
CA ARG A 73 -9.28 -2.23 -4.44
C ARG A 73 -8.36 -1.47 -3.50
N VAL A 74 -7.05 -1.73 -3.53
CA VAL A 74 -6.07 -0.99 -2.71
C VAL A 74 -6.09 0.50 -3.06
N GLY A 75 -6.15 0.86 -4.34
CA GLY A 75 -6.25 2.25 -4.77
C GLY A 75 -7.52 2.95 -4.28
N GLU A 76 -8.67 2.26 -4.29
CA GLU A 76 -9.94 2.77 -3.75
C GLU A 76 -9.86 2.99 -2.23
N LEU A 77 -9.32 2.02 -1.49
CA LEU A 77 -9.14 2.09 -0.05
C LEU A 77 -8.16 3.21 0.35
N ARG A 78 -7.03 3.35 -0.36
CA ARG A 78 -6.06 4.43 -0.14
C ARG A 78 -6.70 5.81 -0.27
N LYS A 79 -7.53 6.03 -1.30
CA LYS A 79 -8.29 7.28 -1.46
C LYS A 79 -9.28 7.50 -0.32
N ARG A 80 -9.99 6.45 0.11
CA ARG A 80 -10.97 6.53 1.20
C ARG A 80 -10.31 6.86 2.54
N TYR A 81 -9.28 6.12 2.93
CA TYR A 81 -8.56 6.33 4.18
C TYR A 81 -7.78 7.64 4.17
N GLY A 82 -7.20 8.05 3.03
CA GLY A 82 -6.51 9.33 2.91
C GLY A 82 -7.39 10.53 3.24
N ARG A 83 -8.69 10.51 2.88
CA ARG A 83 -9.64 11.57 3.25
C ARG A 83 -9.91 11.65 4.75
N VAL A 84 -9.84 10.52 5.45
CA VAL A 84 -10.09 10.44 6.90
C VAL A 84 -8.84 10.83 7.67
N LEU A 85 -7.66 10.35 7.24
CA LEU A 85 -6.39 10.59 7.91
C LEU A 85 -5.81 11.98 7.63
N HIS A 86 -6.12 12.54 6.46
CA HIS A 86 -5.75 13.91 6.09
C HIS A 86 -7.01 14.67 5.69
N PRO A 87 -7.85 15.08 6.66
CA PRO A 87 -9.01 15.89 6.35
C PRO A 87 -8.52 17.18 5.68
N ARG A 88 -9.08 17.50 4.51
CA ARG A 88 -8.94 18.85 3.95
C ARG A 88 -9.63 19.77 4.94
N TRP A 89 -8.86 20.48 5.75
CA TRP A 89 -9.41 21.58 6.53
C TRP A 89 -10.11 22.51 5.54
N PRO A 90 -11.40 22.84 5.70
CA PRO A 90 -12.03 23.84 4.85
C PRO A 90 -11.20 25.11 5.04
N SER A 91 -10.53 25.55 3.96
CA SER A 91 -9.86 26.86 3.91
C SER A 91 -10.80 27.84 4.58
N ALA A 92 -10.34 28.46 5.67
CA ALA A 92 -11.10 29.36 6.50
C ALA A 92 -12.15 30.08 5.64
N ALA A 93 -13.42 29.83 5.94
CA ALA A 93 -14.48 30.68 5.46
C ALA A 93 -13.98 32.09 5.74
N ARG A 94 -13.77 32.89 4.68
CA ARG A 94 -13.58 34.31 4.84
C ARG A 94 -14.80 34.74 5.63
N VAL A 95 -14.56 35.02 6.91
CA VAL A 95 -15.41 35.94 7.64
C VAL A 95 -15.28 37.23 6.85
N ASP A 96 -16.24 37.42 5.96
CA ASP A 96 -16.55 38.70 5.37
C ASP A 96 -16.95 39.58 6.54
N GLU A 97 -15.97 40.26 7.14
CA GLU A 97 -16.20 41.38 8.05
C GLU A 97 -16.76 42.53 7.20
N GLY A 98 -18.01 42.34 6.80
CA GLY A 98 -18.86 43.36 6.25
C GLY A 98 -19.47 44.16 7.39
N ARG A 99 -19.01 45.41 7.47
CA ARG A 99 -19.63 46.60 8.10
C ARG A 99 -19.24 46.92 9.54
#